data_AF-A0A841LRA6-F1
#
_entry.id   AF-A0A841LRA6-F1
#
_cell.length_a   1.000
_cell.length_b   1.000
_cell.length_c   1.000
_cell.angle_alpha   90.00
_cell.angle_beta   90.00
_cell.angle_gamma   90.00
#
_symmetry.space_group_name_H-M   'P 1'
#
loop_
_entity.id
_entity.type
_entity.pdbx_description
1 polymer ?
#
loop_
_entity_poly.entity_id
_entity_poly.type
_entity_poly.pdbx_seq_one_letter_code
_entity_poly.pdbx_strand_id
1 'polypeptide(L)' 'MVTRELGTIDYYDENEGFGKIRSDIGEEVLFYENGLINEFNLRRGIKVSFELHQTLSIAINVLILESKD' A
#
# COMPACT_ATOMS: atom_id res chain seq x y z
N MET A 1 10.48 -3.00 -14.79
CA MET A 1 10.68 -1.58 -14.46
C MET A 1 9.81 -1.31 -13.24
N VAL A 2 10.36 -0.71 -12.18
CA VAL A 2 9.60 -0.33 -10.99
C VAL A 2 9.35 1.17 -11.07
N THR A 3 8.07 1.56 -11.01
CA THR A 3 7.66 2.96 -10.95
C THR A 3 7.25 3.27 -9.53
N ARG A 4 7.78 4.35 -8.95
CA ARG A 4 7.31 4.84 -7.66
C ARG A 4 6.04 5.64 -7.85
N GLU A 5 5.05 5.33 -7.03
CA GLU A 5 3.73 5.96 -7.04
C GLU A 5 3.31 6.34 -5.63
N LEU A 6 2.34 7.24 -5.56
CA LEU A 6 1.66 7.65 -4.34
C LEU A 6 0.24 7.13 -4.35
N GLY A 7 -0.30 6.88 -3.17
CA GLY A 7 -1.68 6.47 -3.06
C GLY A 7 -2.19 6.51 -1.63
N THR A 8 -3.39 5.99 -1.48
CA THR A 8 -4.09 5.92 -0.20
C THR A 8 -4.55 4.49 0.03
N ILE A 9 -4.36 3.94 1.23
CA ILE A 9 -4.96 2.66 1.59
C ILE A 9 -6.47 2.81 1.54
N ASP A 10 -7.14 2.03 0.70
CA ASP A 10 -8.60 2.00 0.62
C ASP A 10 -9.19 0.82 1.41
N TYR A 11 -8.42 -0.25 1.55
CA TYR A 11 -8.78 -1.47 2.29
C TYR A 11 -7.53 -2.17 2.84
N TYR A 12 -7.67 -2.80 4.00
CA TYR A 12 -6.69 -3.74 4.55
C TYR A 12 -7.41 -4.78 5.42
N ASP A 13 -7.04 -6.05 5.24
CA ASP A 13 -7.46 -7.16 6.08
C ASP A 13 -6.27 -7.66 6.89
N GLU A 14 -6.32 -7.46 8.20
CA GLU A 14 -5.27 -7.91 9.13
C GLU A 14 -5.22 -9.44 9.26
N ASN A 15 -6.33 -10.15 9.03
CA ASN A 15 -6.37 -11.61 9.15
C ASN A 15 -5.74 -12.27 7.93
N GLU A 16 -5.92 -11.67 6.74
CA GLU A 16 -5.40 -12.19 5.48
C GLU A 16 -4.04 -11.59 5.10
N GLY A 17 -3.62 -10.48 5.74
CA GLY A 17 -2.33 -9.85 5.53
C GLY A 17 -2.19 -9.16 4.17
N PHE A 18 -3.31 -8.75 3.55
CA PHE A 18 -3.28 -8.00 2.29
C PHE A 18 -4.24 -6.81 2.31
N GLY A 19 -4.00 -5.86 1.42
CA GLY A 19 -4.86 -4.71 1.26
C GLY A 19 -4.84 -4.16 -0.17
N LYS A 20 -5.54 -3.04 -0.34
CA LYS A 20 -5.62 -2.30 -1.59
C LYS A 20 -5.20 -0.86 -1.39
N ILE A 21 -4.37 -0.37 -2.29
CA ILE A 21 -4.01 1.03 -2.43
C ILE A 21 -4.80 1.59 -3.61
N ARG A 22 -5.51 2.69 -3.39
CA ARG A 22 -5.96 3.56 -4.48
C ARG A 22 -4.80 4.49 -4.85
N SER A 23 -4.18 4.25 -6.00
CA SER A 23 -3.12 5.12 -6.53
C SER A 23 -3.69 6.50 -6.84
N ASP A 24 -2.87 7.54 -6.70
CA ASP A 24 -3.27 8.92 -6.99
C ASP A 24 -3.57 9.13 -8.51
N ILE A 25 -3.15 8.20 -9.38
CA ILE A 25 -3.56 8.16 -10.81
C ILE A 25 -4.89 7.46 -11.05
N GLY A 26 -5.54 6.91 -10.00
CA GLY A 26 -6.90 6.36 -10.06
C GLY A 26 -6.99 4.82 -10.04
N GLU A 27 -5.88 4.11 -10.24
CA GLU A 27 -5.83 2.64 -10.26
C GLU A 27 -5.89 2.02 -8.86
N GLU A 28 -6.43 0.80 -8.76
CA GLU A 28 -6.39 -0.01 -7.54
C GLU A 28 -5.31 -1.08 -7.64
N VAL A 29 -4.44 -1.12 -6.63
CA VAL A 29 -3.29 -2.04 -6.61
C VAL A 29 -3.27 -2.84 -5.31
N LEU A 30 -3.09 -4.15 -5.43
CA LEU A 30 -2.94 -5.04 -4.27
C LEU A 30 -1.57 -4.85 -3.63
N PHE A 31 -1.52 -4.89 -2.31
CA PHE A 31 -0.29 -5.02 -1.55
C PHE A 31 -0.44 -6.11 -0.50
N TYR A 32 0.69 -6.69 -0.10
CA TYR A 32 0.77 -7.66 0.98
C TYR A 32 1.62 -7.10 2.10
N GLU A 33 1.22 -7.37 3.34
CA GLU A 33 2.04 -7.07 4.49
C GLU A 33 3.29 -7.94 4.46
N ASN A 34 4.44 -7.28 4.29
CA ASN A 34 5.73 -7.87 4.64
C ASN A 34 6.10 -7.25 5.99
N GLY A 35 6.49 -8.08 6.97
CA GLY A 35 6.54 -7.78 8.42
C GLY A 35 7.29 -6.55 8.94
N LEU A 36 7.73 -5.63 8.08
CA LEU A 36 8.13 -4.25 8.43
C LEU A 36 6.92 -3.31 8.64
N ILE A 37 5.71 -3.70 8.24
CA ILE A 37 4.52 -2.83 8.34
C ILE A 37 3.77 -3.02 9.68
N ASN A 38 4.04 -4.12 10.41
CA ASN A 38 3.40 -4.50 11.67
C ASN A 38 3.37 -3.44 12.78
N GLU A 39 4.25 -2.42 12.75
CA GLU A 39 4.28 -1.36 13.77
C GLU A 39 3.24 -0.27 13.53
N PHE A 40 2.59 -0.24 12.36
CA PHE A 40 1.58 0.75 12.02
C PHE A 40 0.21 0.13 11.88
N ASN A 41 -0.80 0.74 12.52
CA ASN A 41 -2.21 0.41 12.32
C ASN A 41 -2.63 0.76 10.89
N LEU A 42 -2.42 -0.17 9.95
CA LEU A 42 -2.89 -0.07 8.58
C LEU A 42 -4.41 0.07 8.58
N ARG A 43 -4.87 1.24 8.15
CA ARG A 43 -6.28 1.56 8.06
C ARG A 43 -6.53 2.37 6.81
N ARG A 44 -7.78 2.35 6.37
CA ARG A 44 -8.26 3.19 5.27
C ARG A 44 -7.90 4.66 5.51
N GLY A 45 -7.45 5.33 4.46
CA GLY A 45 -7.12 6.76 4.48
C GLY A 45 -5.64 7.07 4.73
N ILE A 46 -4.81 6.08 5.04
CA ILE A 46 -3.36 6.29 5.21
C ILE A 46 -2.71 6.57 3.85
N LYS A 47 -1.90 7.63 3.79
CA LYS A 47 -1.08 7.97 2.63
C LYS A 47 0.19 7.12 2.62
N VAL A 48 0.49 6.56 1.44
CA VAL A 48 1.62 5.67 1.22
C VAL A 48 2.36 6.05 -0.06
N SER A 49 3.66 5.71 -0.11
CA SER A 49 4.38 5.54 -1.35
C SER A 49 4.63 4.05 -1.59
N PHE A 50 4.68 3.63 -2.85
CA PHE A 50 4.94 2.24 -3.20
C PHE A 50 5.63 2.15 -4.56
N GLU A 51 6.19 0.98 -4.86
CA GLU A 51 6.70 0.63 -6.17
C GLU A 51 5.74 -0.33 -6.87
N LEU A 52 5.26 0.02 -8.06
CA LEU A 52 4.40 -0.87 -8.84
C LEU A 52 5.25 -1.93 -9.54
N HIS A 53 5.04 -3.20 -9.17
CA HIS A 53 5.63 -4.33 -9.85
C HIS A 53 4.79 -4.74 -11.07
N GLN A 54 5.08 -4.15 -12.23
CA GLN A 54 4.28 -4.25 -13.46
C GLN A 54 3.85 -5.69 -13.84
N THR A 55 4.76 -6.67 -13.79
CA THR A 55 4.45 -8.06 -14.19
C THR A 55 3.44 -8.73 -13.27
N LEU A 56 3.48 -8.40 -11.98
CA LEU A 56 2.61 -9.01 -10.96
C LEU A 56 1.40 -8.15 -10.66
N SER A 57 1.39 -6.88 -11.10
CA SER A 57 0.36 -5.88 -10.80
C SER A 57 0.11 -5.72 -9.30
N ILE A 58 1.18 -5.77 -8.51
CA ILE A 58 1.16 -5.56 -7.06
C ILE A 58 2.06 -4.38 -6.68
N ALA A 59 1.72 -3.74 -5.57
CA ALA A 59 2.54 -2.75 -4.90
C ALA A 59 3.53 -3.47 -3.97
N ILE A 60 4.81 -3.13 -4.11
CA ILE A 60 5.90 -3.57 -3.25
C ILE A 60 6.56 -2.36 -2.62
N ASN A 61 7.40 -2.58 -1.61
CA ASN A 61 8.12 -1.51 -0.91
C ASN A 61 7.16 -0.40 -0.45
N VAL A 62 6.01 -0.80 0.11
CA VAL A 62 4.99 0.13 0.60
C VAL A 62 5.52 0.82 1.85
N LEU A 63 5.56 2.15 1.81
CA LEU A 63 6.04 3.01 2.88
C LEU A 63 4.93 3.97 3.30
N ILE A 64 4.66 4.04 4.59
CA ILE A 64 3.69 4.98 5.16
C ILE A 64 4.31 6.37 5.17
N LEU A 65 3.57 7.37 4.68
CA LEU A 65 4.05 8.76 4.59
C LEU A 65 3.52 9.63 5.73
N GLU A 66 2.27 9.39 6.16
CA GLU A 66 1.66 10.08 7.29
C GLU A 66 0.76 9.11 8.07
N SER A 67 1.16 8.75 9.28
CA SER A 67 0.20 8.34 10.31
C SER A 67 -0.20 9.60 11.05
N LYS A 68 -1.44 10.07 10.90
CA LYS A 68 -1.97 11.01 11.88
C LYS A 68 -1.98 10.29 13.24
N ASP A 69 -1.17 10.80 14.16
CA ASP A 69 -1.26 10.56 15.61
C ASP A 69 -2.71 10.72 16.10
#